data_AF-A0A523LNW4-F1
#
_entry.id   AF-A0A523LNW4-F1
#
_cell.length_a   1.000
_cell.length_b   1.000
_cell.length_c   1.000
_cell.angle_alpha   90.00
_cell.angle_beta   90.00
_cell.angle_gamma   90.00
#
_symmetry.space_group_name_H-M   'P 1'
#
loop_
_entity.id
_entity.type
_entity.pdbx_description
1 polymer ?
#
loop_
_entity_poly.entity_id
_entity_poly.type
_entity_poly.pdbx_seq_one_letter_code
_entity_poly.pdbx_strand_id
1 'polypeptide(L)'
;MKPLQLVSGVAMLVSCATVGADVEGKLEAMGITLPEMPAPAANYVRSTRTGNLVFLAGHGPLRPDGSYITGRLGDDLSIEQGYEAARLGCLALLSSLKTEIGDLD
;
A
#
# COMPACT_ATOMS: atom_id res chain seq x y z
N MET A 1 -7.81 -27.58 51.93
CA MET A 1 -6.52 -26.94 51.65
C MET A 1 -6.18 -27.22 50.19
N LYS A 2 -6.50 -26.29 49.28
CA LYS A 2 -6.28 -26.42 47.83
C LYS A 2 -4.90 -25.86 47.49
N PRO A 3 -4.07 -26.53 46.66
CA PRO A 3 -2.75 -26.02 46.32
C PRO A 3 -2.81 -24.88 45.29
N LEU A 4 -1.86 -23.99 45.48
CA LEU A 4 -1.57 -22.71 44.84
C LEU A 4 -1.29 -22.88 43.33
N GLN A 5 -1.98 -22.12 42.47
CA GLN A 5 -1.63 -22.04 41.04
C GLN A 5 -0.41 -21.14 40.84
N LEU A 6 0.63 -21.73 40.26
CA LEU A 6 1.85 -21.09 39.80
C LEU A 6 1.52 -20.33 38.51
N VAL A 7 1.37 -19.01 38.59
CA VAL A 7 1.19 -18.15 37.41
C VAL A 7 2.55 -18.02 36.72
N SER A 8 2.72 -18.76 35.62
CA SER A 8 3.86 -18.64 34.70
C SER A 8 3.86 -17.24 34.11
N GLY A 9 4.88 -16.44 34.45
CA GLY A 9 5.10 -15.12 33.89
C GLY A 9 5.31 -15.19 32.39
N VAL A 10 4.39 -14.60 31.63
CA VAL A 10 4.60 -14.27 30.23
C VAL A 10 5.62 -13.13 30.20
N ALA A 11 6.86 -13.46 29.89
CA ALA A 11 7.89 -12.49 29.56
C ALA A 11 7.47 -11.78 28.26
N MET A 12 6.83 -10.62 28.42
CA MET A 12 6.57 -9.70 27.31
C MET A 12 7.91 -9.05 26.95
N LEU A 13 8.66 -9.71 26.06
CA LEU A 13 9.78 -9.12 25.36
C LEU A 13 9.21 -8.07 24.41
N VAL A 14 9.11 -6.83 24.90
CA VAL A 14 8.98 -5.65 24.04
C VAL A 14 10.29 -5.55 23.27
N SER A 15 10.30 -6.13 22.07
CA SER A 15 11.37 -5.92 21.11
C SER A 15 11.38 -4.44 20.78
N CYS A 16 12.46 -3.77 21.15
CA CYS A 16 12.77 -2.42 20.72
C CYS A 16 12.77 -2.42 19.19
N ALA A 17 11.72 -1.86 18.59
CA ALA A 17 11.65 -1.68 17.16
C ALA A 17 12.88 -0.85 16.75
N THR A 18 13.75 -1.47 15.97
CA THR A 18 14.64 -0.75 15.06
C THR A 18 13.79 0.29 14.34
N VAL A 19 14.24 1.53 14.21
CA VAL A 19 13.55 2.57 13.43
C VAL A 19 13.66 2.23 11.94
N GLY A 20 13.04 1.11 11.54
CA GLY A 20 12.59 0.84 10.18
C GLY A 20 11.33 1.64 9.93
N ALA A 21 11.05 1.97 8.68
CA ALA A 21 9.83 2.70 8.37
C ALA A 21 8.64 1.73 8.53
N ASP A 22 7.74 1.98 9.48
CA ASP A 22 6.43 1.32 9.56
C ASP A 22 5.50 1.98 8.53
N VAL A 23 5.53 1.50 7.29
CA VAL A 23 4.80 2.06 6.15
C VAL A 23 3.35 1.63 6.22
N GLU A 24 3.09 0.35 6.42
CA GLU A 24 1.76 -0.22 6.56
C GLU A 24 0.98 0.40 7.74
N GLY A 25 1.61 0.53 8.90
CA GLY A 25 0.99 1.16 10.08
C GLY A 25 0.68 2.63 9.85
N LYS A 26 1.51 3.36 9.08
CA LYS A 26 1.18 4.74 8.65
C LYS A 26 -0.02 4.79 7.73
N LEU A 27 -0.12 3.87 6.76
CA LEU A 27 -1.29 3.80 5.88
C LEU A 27 -2.56 3.52 6.69
N GLU A 28 -2.50 2.59 7.64
CA GLU A 28 -3.61 2.27 8.55
C GLU A 28 -4.01 3.48 9.41
N ALA A 29 -3.04 4.17 10.02
CA ALA A 29 -3.29 5.36 10.83
C ALA A 29 -3.92 6.52 10.03
N MET A 30 -3.65 6.58 8.73
CA MET A 30 -4.28 7.53 7.80
C MET A 30 -5.65 7.06 7.28
N GLY A 31 -6.11 5.86 7.68
CA GLY A 31 -7.34 5.24 7.19
C GLY A 31 -7.27 4.84 5.72
N ILE A 32 -6.07 4.54 5.21
CA ILE A 32 -5.82 4.21 3.81
C ILE A 32 -5.73 2.70 3.67
N THR A 33 -6.59 2.14 2.82
CA THR A 33 -6.46 0.77 2.34
C THR A 33 -5.88 0.77 0.93
N LEU A 34 -4.93 -0.13 0.68
CA LEU A 34 -4.35 -0.31 -0.64
C LEU A 34 -5.38 -1.01 -1.55
N PRO A 35 -5.65 -0.49 -2.76
CA PRO A 35 -6.64 -1.08 -3.66
C PRO A 35 -6.18 -2.44 -4.19
N GLU A 36 -7.14 -3.34 -4.43
CA GLU A 36 -6.89 -4.54 -5.20
C GLU A 36 -6.71 -4.17 -6.68
N MET A 37 -5.64 -4.68 -7.29
CA MET A 37 -5.26 -4.28 -8.64
C MET A 37 -5.90 -5.19 -9.69
N PRO A 38 -6.59 -4.63 -10.70
CA PRO A 38 -7.14 -5.44 -11.78
C PRO A 38 -6.01 -6.04 -12.63
N ALA A 39 -6.35 -7.10 -13.36
CA ALA A 39 -5.47 -7.72 -14.33
C ALA A 39 -4.94 -6.68 -15.34
N PRO A 40 -3.69 -6.82 -15.83
CA PRO A 40 -3.13 -5.94 -16.85
C PRO A 40 -4.05 -5.83 -18.08
N ALA A 41 -4.13 -4.63 -18.66
CA ALA A 41 -5.01 -4.37 -19.80
C ALA A 41 -4.51 -5.00 -21.11
N ALA A 42 -3.25 -5.44 -21.15
CA ALA A 42 -2.60 -6.04 -22.31
C ALA A 42 -1.47 -6.99 -21.86
N ASN A 43 -0.65 -7.45 -22.81
CA ASN A 43 0.44 -8.40 -22.57
C ASN A 43 1.67 -7.73 -21.92
N TYR A 44 1.54 -7.31 -20.66
CA TYR A 44 2.63 -6.79 -19.83
C TYR A 44 2.40 -7.14 -18.34
N VAL A 45 3.46 -7.03 -17.54
CA VAL A 45 3.41 -7.27 -16.08
C VAL A 45 3.36 -5.95 -15.30
N ARG A 46 2.81 -5.95 -14.08
CA ARG A 46 2.68 -4.73 -13.26
C ARG A 46 4.01 -4.24 -12.69
N SER A 47 4.95 -5.15 -12.52
CA SER A 47 6.27 -4.93 -11.93
C SER A 47 7.28 -5.86 -12.58
N THR A 48 8.53 -5.41 -12.65
CA THR A 48 9.70 -6.24 -12.93
C THR A 48 10.81 -5.89 -11.96
N ARG A 49 11.63 -6.87 -11.60
CA ARG A 49 12.74 -6.67 -10.66
C ARG A 49 14.07 -7.05 -11.31
N THR A 50 15.09 -6.21 -11.12
CA THR A 50 16.47 -6.50 -11.47
C THR A 50 17.39 -6.10 -10.31
N GLY A 51 18.01 -7.10 -9.68
CA GLY A 51 18.76 -6.91 -8.44
C GLY A 51 17.89 -6.29 -7.32
N ASN A 52 18.26 -5.08 -6.91
CA ASN A 52 17.58 -4.30 -5.87
C ASN A 52 16.66 -3.19 -6.43
N LEU A 53 16.43 -3.16 -7.75
CA LEU A 53 15.53 -2.20 -8.38
C LEU A 53 14.22 -2.88 -8.78
N VAL A 54 13.11 -2.25 -8.44
CA VAL A 54 11.76 -2.63 -8.89
C VAL A 54 11.25 -1.55 -9.85
N PHE A 55 10.89 -1.96 -11.06
CA PHE A 55 10.29 -1.11 -12.08
C PHE A 55 8.80 -1.39 -12.15
N LEU A 56 7.99 -0.38 -11.87
CA LEU A 56 6.54 -0.47 -11.95
C LEU A 56 6.06 -0.01 -13.33
N ALA A 57 5.02 -0.67 -13.85
CA ALA A 57 4.30 -0.22 -15.03
C ALA A 57 3.52 1.08 -14.75
N GLY A 58 2.84 1.61 -15.77
CA GLY A 58 1.95 2.76 -15.58
C GLY A 58 0.68 2.39 -14.80
N HIS A 59 0.35 3.20 -13.80
CA HIS A 59 -0.87 3.05 -13.00
C HIS A 59 -1.71 4.31 -13.09
N GLY A 60 -2.96 4.15 -13.49
CA GLY A 60 -3.93 5.24 -13.55
C GLY A 60 -4.63 5.48 -12.21
N PRO A 61 -5.40 6.57 -12.12
CA PRO A 61 -6.19 6.93 -10.94
C PRO A 61 -7.45 6.05 -10.83
N LEU A 62 -7.26 4.78 -10.48
CA LEU A 62 -8.32 3.79 -10.31
C LEU A 62 -9.09 4.08 -9.02
N ARG A 63 -10.40 4.26 -9.13
CA ARG A 63 -11.31 4.38 -7.99
C ARG A 63 -11.68 3.00 -7.44
N PRO A 64 -12.12 2.91 -6.17
CA PRO A 64 -12.58 1.66 -5.58
C PRO A 64 -13.75 0.99 -6.31
N ASP A 65 -14.55 1.76 -7.06
CA ASP A 65 -15.67 1.26 -7.86
C ASP A 65 -15.23 0.69 -9.23
N GLY A 66 -13.93 0.68 -9.52
CA GLY A 66 -13.36 0.20 -10.79
C GLY A 66 -13.31 1.27 -11.89
N SER A 67 -13.87 2.46 -11.67
CA SER A 67 -13.81 3.57 -12.64
C SER A 67 -12.48 4.32 -12.57
N TYR A 68 -12.16 5.11 -13.59
CA TYR A 68 -10.98 5.97 -13.59
C TYR A 68 -11.36 7.45 -13.54
N ILE A 69 -10.53 8.26 -12.88
CA ILE A 69 -10.55 9.71 -13.10
C ILE A 69 -9.96 9.97 -14.49
N THR A 70 -10.72 10.65 -15.35
CA THR A 70 -10.31 10.95 -16.73
C THR A 70 -10.57 12.42 -17.04
N GLY A 71 -9.81 12.98 -17.98
CA GLY A 71 -9.86 14.40 -18.34
C GLY A 71 -8.48 15.08 -18.28
N ARG A 72 -8.38 16.28 -18.82
CA ARG A 72 -7.17 17.11 -18.83
C ARG A 72 -7.20 18.09 -17.65
N LEU A 73 -6.12 18.10 -16.86
CA LEU A 73 -5.95 19.05 -15.75
C LEU A 73 -5.92 20.49 -16.26
N GLY A 74 -6.70 21.37 -15.63
CA GLY A 74 -6.85 22.77 -16.02
C GLY A 74 -7.97 23.03 -17.03
N ASP A 75 -8.50 21.99 -17.68
CA ASP A 75 -9.65 22.10 -18.58
C ASP A 75 -10.84 21.29 -18.05
N ASP A 76 -10.69 19.97 -17.95
CA ASP A 76 -11.73 19.06 -17.44
C ASP A 76 -11.64 18.84 -15.93
N LEU A 77 -10.43 18.95 -15.37
CA LEU A 77 -10.15 18.69 -13.95
C LEU A 77 -9.63 19.95 -13.24
N SER A 78 -10.14 20.19 -12.03
CA SER A 78 -9.56 21.17 -11.10
C SER A 78 -8.23 20.67 -10.51
N ILE A 79 -7.48 21.56 -9.85
CA ILE A 79 -6.24 21.20 -9.15
C ILE A 79 -6.50 20.15 -8.08
N GLU A 80 -7.56 20.30 -7.29
CA GLU A 80 -7.96 19.39 -6.23
C GLU A 80 -8.30 18.00 -6.79
N GLN A 81 -9.01 17.95 -7.92
CA GLN A 81 -9.29 16.68 -8.61
C GLN A 81 -8.01 16.05 -9.18
N GLY A 82 -7.05 16.87 -9.63
CA GLY A 82 -5.73 16.42 -10.04
C GLY A 82 -4.94 15.80 -8.89
N TYR A 83 -4.97 16.41 -7.69
CA TYR A 83 -4.37 15.84 -6.49
C TYR A 83 -4.99 14.50 -6.11
N GLU A 84 -6.32 14.39 -6.18
CA GLU A 84 -7.01 13.14 -5.90
C GLU A 84 -6.65 12.05 -6.91
N ALA A 85 -6.59 12.40 -8.21
CA ALA A 85 -6.15 11.48 -9.24
C ALA A 85 -4.70 10.99 -8.99
N ALA A 86 -3.78 11.91 -8.70
CA ALA A 86 -2.40 11.57 -8.40
C ALA A 86 -2.30 10.66 -7.16
N ARG A 87 -3.08 10.95 -6.11
CA ARG A 87 -3.15 10.14 -4.90
C ARG A 87 -3.59 8.71 -5.23
N LEU A 88 -4.68 8.52 -5.99
CA LEU A 88 -5.14 7.20 -6.39
C LEU A 88 -4.11 6.44 -7.23
N GLY A 89 -3.44 7.12 -8.16
CA GLY A 89 -2.35 6.54 -8.95
C GLY A 89 -1.19 6.05 -8.07
N CYS A 90 -0.78 6.85 -7.08
CA CYS A 90 0.25 6.47 -6.12
C CYS A 90 -0.16 5.28 -5.25
N LEU A 91 -1.40 5.22 -4.77
CA LEU A 91 -1.88 4.07 -4.00
C LEU A 91 -1.88 2.79 -4.83
N ALA A 92 -2.28 2.88 -6.09
CA ALA A 92 -2.22 1.75 -7.03
C ALA A 92 -0.77 1.27 -7.27
N LEU A 93 0.20 2.20 -7.35
CA LEU A 93 1.63 1.86 -7.43
C LEU A 93 2.09 1.12 -6.18
N LEU A 94 1.74 1.61 -4.98
CA LEU A 94 2.07 0.95 -3.72
C LEU A 94 1.47 -0.46 -3.61
N SER A 95 0.23 -0.67 -4.06
CA SER A 95 -0.36 -2.02 -4.13
C SER A 95 0.46 -2.98 -4.98
N SER A 96 0.89 -2.54 -6.17
CA SER A 96 1.71 -3.39 -7.05
C SER A 96 3.11 -3.60 -6.51
N LEU A 97 3.70 -2.59 -5.87
CA LEU A 97 4.98 -2.73 -5.19
C LEU A 97 4.87 -3.78 -4.09
N LYS A 98 3.89 -3.65 -3.18
CA LYS A 98 3.64 -4.61 -2.10
C LYS A 98 3.42 -6.02 -2.64
N THR A 99 2.71 -6.16 -3.76
CA THR A 99 2.53 -7.47 -4.41
C THR A 99 3.86 -8.07 -4.88
N GLU A 100 4.78 -7.26 -5.38
CA GLU A 100 6.11 -7.69 -5.84
C GLU A 100 7.07 -8.02 -4.70
N ILE A 101 7.08 -7.22 -3.63
CA ILE A 101 8.08 -7.33 -2.54
C ILE A 101 7.54 -7.97 -1.25
N GLY A 102 6.23 -8.21 -1.16
CA GLY A 102 5.54 -8.83 -0.04
C GLY A 102 5.18 -7.85 1.08
N ASP A 103 6.14 -7.04 1.50
CA ASP A 103 6.07 -6.12 2.64
C ASP A 103 6.70 -4.77 2.29
N LEU A 104 6.11 -3.64 2.72
CA LEU A 104 6.63 -2.30 2.42
C LEU A 104 7.58 -1.75 3.50
N ASP A 105 7.79 -2.48 4.60
CA ASP A 105 8.74 -2.13 5.69
C ASP A 105 10.22 -2.46 5.38
#